data_AF-A0A0P9JXA0-F1
#
_entry.id   AF-A0A0P9JXA0-F1
#
_cell.length_a   1.000
_cell.length_b   1.000
_cell.length_c   1.000
_cell.angle_alpha   90.00
_cell.angle_beta   90.00
_cell.angle_gamma   90.00
#
_symmetry.space_group_name_H-M   'P 1'
#
loop_
_entity.id
_entity.type
_entity.pdbx_description
1 polymer ?
#
loop_
_entity_poly.entity_id
_entity_poly.type
_entity_poly.pdbx_seq_one_letter_code
_entity_poly.pdbx_strand_id
1 'polypeptide(L)'
;MNAIQNALKNAAQKQIEYRNQANTASGNALLTWEAQLSGLMKSIEEWIQPLYDLDGFSAEAKTSAYLVTDSSGREEEREGSSLHLSFADTSLLIAPKLFKVDGSLTTATGSVELYGEGMVAPYEITYINGHFDSIRRQGNNLSFGELMFTQILADEVPRLKPTILEA
;
A
#
# COMPACT_ATOMS: atom_id res chain seq x y z
N MET A 1 35.83 34.91 -17.55
CA MET A 1 34.93 33.75 -17.48
C MET A 1 34.22 33.64 -18.84
N ASN A 2 34.45 32.58 -19.62
CA ASN A 2 33.92 32.45 -20.99
C ASN A 2 32.44 31.97 -20.96
N ALA A 3 31.62 32.38 -21.92
CA ALA A 3 30.24 31.95 -22.12
C ALA A 3 29.99 30.43 -21.89
N ILE A 4 30.94 29.57 -22.23
CA ILE A 4 30.87 28.12 -21.99
C ILE A 4 30.84 27.78 -20.48
N GLN A 5 31.65 28.46 -19.65
CA GLN A 5 31.66 28.25 -18.20
C GLN A 5 30.35 28.73 -17.56
N ASN A 6 29.77 29.83 -18.08
CA ASN A 6 28.47 30.31 -17.62
C ASN A 6 27.33 29.36 -18.01
N ALA A 7 27.37 28.80 -19.23
CA ALA A 7 26.40 27.80 -19.67
C ALA A 7 26.47 26.53 -18.81
N LEU A 8 27.67 26.04 -18.50
CA LEU A 8 27.87 24.89 -17.61
C LEU A 8 27.33 25.17 -16.20
N LYS A 9 27.63 26.35 -15.63
CA LYS A 9 27.13 26.77 -14.31
C LYS A 9 25.60 26.81 -14.28
N ASN A 10 24.98 27.38 -15.31
CA ASN A 10 23.51 27.46 -15.41
C ASN A 10 22.87 26.07 -15.56
N ALA A 11 23.47 25.17 -16.34
CA ALA A 11 22.99 23.79 -16.48
C ALA A 11 23.10 23.02 -15.14
N ALA A 12 24.23 23.14 -14.44
CA ALA A 12 24.41 22.53 -13.13
C ALA A 12 23.41 23.07 -12.10
N GLN A 13 23.17 24.38 -12.09
CA GLN A 13 22.20 25.00 -11.18
C GLN A 13 20.78 24.48 -11.45
N LYS A 14 20.33 24.44 -12.71
CA LYS A 14 19.02 23.87 -13.07
C LYS A 14 18.87 22.41 -12.64
N GLN A 15 19.92 21.61 -12.79
CA GLN A 15 19.91 20.21 -12.37
C GLN A 15 19.76 20.08 -10.84
N ILE A 16 20.41 20.94 -10.06
CA ILE A 16 20.28 20.96 -8.59
C ILE A 16 18.85 21.35 -8.20
N GLU A 17 18.31 22.41 -8.79
CA GLU A 17 16.94 22.88 -8.53
C GLU A 17 15.91 21.78 -8.85
N TYR A 18 16.05 21.12 -9.99
CA TYR A 18 15.20 20.00 -10.40
C TYR A 18 15.24 18.84 -9.40
N ARG A 19 16.45 18.44 -8.96
CA ARG A 19 16.60 17.38 -7.95
C ARG A 19 15.95 17.74 -6.63
N ASN A 20 16.08 18.99 -6.19
CA ASN A 20 15.45 19.44 -4.95
C ASN A 20 13.93 19.37 -5.04
N GLN A 21 13.34 19.82 -6.16
CA GLN A 21 11.89 19.74 -6.39
C GLN A 21 11.41 18.28 -6.42
N ALA A 22 12.11 17.39 -7.13
CA ALA A 22 11.77 15.97 -7.21
C ALA A 22 11.83 15.29 -5.83
N ASN A 23 12.84 15.60 -5.01
CA ASN A 23 12.96 15.08 -3.65
C ASN A 23 11.82 15.58 -2.76
N THR A 24 11.48 16.88 -2.80
CA THR A 24 10.36 17.43 -2.04
C THR A 24 9.04 16.79 -2.45
N ALA A 25 8.79 16.65 -3.75
CA ALA A 25 7.58 16.00 -4.25
C ALA A 25 7.50 14.52 -3.84
N SER A 26 8.62 13.79 -3.89
CA SER A 26 8.69 12.40 -3.45
C SER A 26 8.37 12.26 -1.97
N GLY A 27 8.94 13.15 -1.13
CA GLY A 27 8.64 13.19 0.30
C GLY A 27 7.16 13.48 0.59
N ASN A 28 6.57 14.46 -0.10
CA ASN A 28 5.14 14.77 0.06
C ASN A 28 4.23 13.61 -0.40
N ALA A 29 4.59 12.94 -1.50
CA ALA A 29 3.85 11.78 -1.99
C ALA A 29 3.88 10.62 -0.99
N LEU A 30 5.04 10.38 -0.36
CA LEU A 30 5.19 9.36 0.68
C LEU A 30 4.34 9.69 1.92
N LEU A 31 4.39 10.93 2.41
CA LEU A 31 3.54 11.36 3.53
C LEU A 31 2.05 11.20 3.22
N THR A 32 1.66 11.52 1.97
CA THR A 32 0.28 11.33 1.52
C THR A 32 -0.09 9.85 1.51
N TRP A 33 0.79 8.99 0.98
CA TRP A 33 0.60 7.54 1.00
C TRP A 33 0.44 7.00 2.43
N GLU A 34 1.31 7.38 3.35
CA GLU A 34 1.25 6.93 4.75
C GLU A 34 -0.07 7.33 5.42
N ALA A 35 -0.53 8.56 5.18
CA ALA A 35 -1.82 9.04 5.69
C ALA A 35 -3.00 8.29 5.06
N GLN A 36 -2.97 8.04 3.75
CA GLN A 36 -4.02 7.28 3.06
C GLN A 36 -4.04 5.83 3.51
N LEU A 37 -2.88 5.20 3.70
CA LEU A 37 -2.74 3.83 4.20
C LEU A 37 -3.35 3.69 5.59
N SER A 38 -3.04 4.62 6.50
CA SER A 38 -3.65 4.64 7.83
C SER A 38 -5.17 4.82 7.76
N GLY A 39 -5.65 5.73 6.89
CA GLY A 39 -7.08 5.92 6.63
C GLY A 39 -7.77 4.67 6.10
N LEU A 40 -7.13 3.96 5.17
CA LEU A 40 -7.62 2.70 4.61
C LEU A 40 -7.78 1.63 5.70
N MET A 41 -6.76 1.43 6.55
CA MET A 41 -6.85 0.42 7.61
C MET A 41 -7.99 0.73 8.58
N LYS A 42 -8.16 2.00 8.95
CA LYS A 42 -9.27 2.44 9.79
C LYS A 42 -10.63 2.20 9.12
N SER A 43 -10.77 2.53 7.84
CA SER A 43 -12.01 2.28 7.10
C SER A 43 -12.33 0.78 7.03
N ILE A 44 -11.33 -0.06 6.80
CA ILE A 44 -11.53 -1.52 6.81
C ILE A 44 -11.96 -2.00 8.19
N GLU A 45 -11.35 -1.53 9.26
CA GLU A 45 -11.74 -1.84 10.64
C GLU A 45 -13.19 -1.44 10.92
N GLU A 46 -13.63 -0.29 10.41
CA GLU A 46 -15.04 0.15 10.47
C GLU A 46 -15.96 -0.80 9.69
N TRP A 47 -15.58 -1.23 8.49
CA TRP A 47 -16.40 -2.12 7.64
C TRP A 47 -16.58 -3.52 8.23
N ILE A 48 -15.60 -4.02 9.00
CA ILE A 48 -15.66 -5.34 9.63
C ILE A 48 -16.26 -5.31 11.04
N GLN A 49 -16.69 -4.14 11.55
CA GLN A 49 -17.29 -4.03 12.88
C GLN A 49 -18.39 -5.06 13.19
N PRO A 50 -19.29 -5.42 12.25
CA PRO A 50 -20.31 -6.44 12.49
C PRO A 50 -19.76 -7.82 12.85
N LEU A 51 -18.48 -8.12 12.56
CA LEU A 51 -17.86 -9.41 12.85
C LEU A 51 -17.39 -9.55 14.31
N TYR A 52 -17.28 -8.44 15.07
CA TYR A 52 -16.82 -8.47 16.46
C TYR A 52 -17.76 -9.20 17.42
N ASP A 53 -19.03 -9.39 17.04
CA ASP A 53 -19.99 -10.17 17.82
C ASP A 53 -19.82 -11.69 17.63
N LEU A 54 -18.96 -12.13 16.69
CA LEU A 54 -18.70 -13.54 16.42
C LEU A 54 -17.64 -14.10 17.37
N ASP A 55 -17.93 -15.27 17.95
CA ASP A 55 -16.95 -15.99 18.77
C ASP A 55 -15.72 -16.39 17.93
N GLY A 56 -14.53 -16.18 18.50
CA GLY A 56 -13.26 -16.44 17.82
C GLY A 56 -12.85 -15.43 16.74
N PHE A 57 -13.62 -14.35 16.52
CA PHE A 57 -13.17 -13.25 15.66
C PHE A 57 -12.36 -12.22 16.43
N SER A 58 -11.24 -11.78 15.86
CA SER A 58 -10.52 -10.60 16.32
C SER A 58 -9.88 -9.86 15.15
N ALA A 59 -9.73 -8.54 15.30
CA ALA A 59 -8.94 -7.72 14.40
C ALA A 59 -7.88 -6.98 15.20
N GLU A 60 -6.63 -7.07 14.76
CA GLU A 60 -5.47 -6.48 15.42
C GLU A 60 -4.71 -5.58 14.44
N ALA A 61 -4.51 -4.33 14.83
CA ALA A 61 -3.58 -3.46 14.14
C ALA A 61 -2.15 -3.98 14.31
N LYS A 62 -1.41 -4.09 13.21
CA LYS A 62 -0.01 -4.50 13.18
C LYS A 62 0.81 -3.52 12.34
N THR A 63 2.10 -3.79 12.30
CA THR A 63 3.05 -3.12 11.42
C THR A 63 3.61 -4.16 10.46
N SER A 64 3.71 -3.80 9.18
CA SER A 64 4.32 -4.64 8.16
C SER A 64 5.33 -3.85 7.34
N ALA A 65 6.44 -4.51 7.00
CA ALA A 65 7.45 -3.96 6.14
C ALA A 65 6.95 -3.89 4.69
N TYR A 66 7.31 -2.82 3.98
CA TYR A 66 7.00 -2.62 2.56
C TYR A 66 8.11 -1.83 1.87
N LEU A 67 8.24 -2.03 0.57
CA LEU A 67 9.29 -1.39 -0.23
C LEU A 67 8.85 0.01 -0.68
N VAL A 68 9.69 1.01 -0.47
CA VAL A 68 9.52 2.38 -0.95
C VAL A 68 10.55 2.70 -2.01
N THR A 69 10.12 3.20 -3.17
CA THR A 69 11.00 3.64 -4.25
C THR A 69 10.80 5.13 -4.52
N ASP A 70 11.85 5.94 -4.35
CA ASP A 70 11.79 7.38 -4.64
C ASP A 70 11.89 7.70 -6.15
N SER A 71 11.70 8.98 -6.52
CA SER A 71 11.80 9.44 -7.92
C SER A 71 13.17 9.24 -8.57
N SER A 72 14.22 8.94 -7.79
CA SER A 72 15.55 8.60 -8.29
C SER A 72 15.79 7.10 -8.45
N GLY A 73 14.80 6.27 -8.10
CA GLY A 73 14.89 4.81 -8.14
C GLY A 73 15.61 4.21 -6.94
N ARG A 74 15.83 4.98 -5.86
CA ARG A 74 16.39 4.44 -4.62
C ARG A 74 15.30 3.71 -3.87
N GLU A 75 15.64 2.51 -3.42
CA GLU A 75 14.76 1.64 -2.66
C GLU A 75 15.12 1.69 -1.17
N GLU A 76 14.09 1.74 -0.32
CA GLU A 76 14.18 1.71 1.14
C GLU A 76 13.05 0.83 1.67
N GLU A 77 13.34 -0.03 2.64
CA GLU A 77 12.30 -0.75 3.36
C GLU A 77 11.74 0.14 4.48
N ARG A 78 10.42 0.22 4.57
CA ARG A 78 9.72 0.98 5.61
C ARG A 78 8.65 0.15 6.27
N GLU A 79 8.27 0.57 7.46
CA GLU A 79 7.17 0.00 8.22
C GLU A 79 5.89 0.81 8.01
N GLY A 80 4.77 0.12 7.81
CA GLY A 80 3.46 0.73 7.57
C GLY A 80 2.34 -0.02 8.28
N SER A 81 1.21 0.67 8.47
CA SER A 81 0.03 0.12 9.13
C SER A 81 -0.51 -1.09 8.37
N SER A 82 -0.80 -2.17 9.09
CA SER A 82 -1.46 -3.36 8.59
C SER A 82 -2.56 -3.82 9.55
N LEU A 83 -3.45 -4.68 9.06
CA LEU A 83 -4.56 -5.22 9.83
C LEU A 83 -4.59 -6.74 9.72
N HIS A 84 -4.52 -7.42 10.86
CA HIS A 84 -4.59 -8.86 10.96
C HIS A 84 -5.97 -9.28 11.47
N LEU A 85 -6.70 -10.04 10.66
CA LEU A 85 -8.01 -10.59 10.98
C LEU A 85 -7.84 -12.06 11.35
N SER A 86 -8.31 -12.45 12.52
CA SER A 86 -8.30 -13.84 12.99
C SER A 86 -9.74 -14.35 13.05
N PHE A 87 -9.97 -15.55 12.52
CA PHE A 87 -11.26 -16.25 12.53
C PHE A 87 -11.05 -17.65 13.09
N ALA A 88 -11.25 -17.83 14.40
CA ALA A 88 -11.07 -19.07 15.15
C ALA A 88 -9.70 -19.76 14.93
N ASP A 89 -9.55 -20.52 13.84
CA ASP A 89 -8.32 -21.23 13.44
C ASP A 89 -7.67 -20.68 12.16
N THR A 90 -8.30 -19.74 11.46
CA THR A 90 -7.80 -19.15 10.20
C THR A 90 -7.45 -17.67 10.38
N SER A 91 -6.65 -17.12 9.47
CA SER A 91 -6.30 -15.71 9.51
C SER A 91 -6.09 -15.09 8.13
N LEU A 92 -6.17 -13.77 8.11
CA LEU A 92 -6.02 -12.95 6.92
C LEU A 92 -5.29 -11.65 7.30
N LEU A 93 -4.28 -11.29 6.50
CA LEU A 93 -3.51 -10.07 6.67
C LEU A 93 -3.80 -9.11 5.52
N ILE A 94 -4.08 -7.85 5.88
CA ILE A 94 -4.11 -6.71 4.98
C ILE A 94 -2.87 -5.87 5.26
N ALA A 95 -1.92 -5.81 4.33
CA ALA A 95 -0.63 -5.16 4.57
C ALA A 95 -0.14 -4.37 3.35
N PRO A 96 0.57 -3.24 3.56
CA PRO A 96 1.25 -2.56 2.46
C PRO A 96 2.30 -3.48 1.86
N LYS A 97 2.46 -3.41 0.53
CA LYS A 97 3.43 -4.22 -0.22
C LYS A 97 4.50 -3.36 -0.86
N LEU A 98 4.10 -2.26 -1.51
CA LEU A 98 5.03 -1.31 -2.10
C LEU A 98 4.43 0.08 -2.22
N PHE A 99 5.31 1.07 -2.32
CA PHE A 99 5.01 2.43 -2.74
C PHE A 99 6.15 2.95 -3.63
N LYS A 100 5.81 3.63 -4.72
CA LYS A 100 6.76 4.12 -5.71
C LYS A 100 6.36 5.49 -6.23
N VAL A 101 7.37 6.34 -6.44
CA VAL A 101 7.23 7.60 -7.18
C VAL A 101 7.93 7.46 -8.53
N ASP A 102 7.16 7.49 -9.61
CA ASP A 102 7.66 7.36 -10.97
C ASP A 102 8.13 8.70 -11.54
N GLY A 103 9.45 8.80 -11.79
CA GLY A 103 10.07 9.74 -12.70
C GLY A 103 9.79 11.23 -12.45
N SER A 104 9.85 12.02 -13.53
CA SER A 104 9.76 13.50 -13.52
C SER A 104 8.34 14.06 -13.40
N LEU A 105 7.31 13.21 -13.52
CA LEU A 105 5.90 13.59 -13.55
C LEU A 105 5.17 13.30 -12.24
N THR A 106 5.93 13.01 -11.17
CA THR A 106 5.44 12.80 -9.79
C THR A 106 4.19 11.92 -9.72
N THR A 107 4.16 10.84 -10.51
CA THR A 107 3.09 9.85 -10.39
C THR A 107 3.46 8.94 -9.24
N ALA A 108 2.60 8.86 -8.23
CA ALA A 108 2.80 8.03 -7.06
C ALA A 108 1.86 6.83 -7.13
N THR A 109 2.43 5.62 -7.10
CA THR A 109 1.67 4.37 -7.11
C THR A 109 2.01 3.56 -5.88
N GLY A 110 1.04 2.83 -5.33
CA GLY A 110 1.27 1.94 -4.21
C GLY A 110 0.33 0.76 -4.26
N SER A 111 0.60 -0.25 -3.44
CA SER A 111 -0.27 -1.41 -3.34
C SER A 111 -0.35 -1.93 -1.91
N VAL A 112 -1.54 -2.35 -1.53
CA VAL A 112 -1.84 -3.08 -0.30
C VAL A 112 -2.30 -4.48 -0.70
N GLU A 113 -1.71 -5.49 -0.08
CA GLU A 113 -2.04 -6.89 -0.32
C GLU A 113 -3.00 -7.41 0.74
N LEU A 114 -3.97 -8.19 0.28
CA LEU A 114 -4.90 -8.96 1.10
C LEU A 114 -4.57 -10.44 0.88
N TYR A 115 -4.09 -11.11 1.91
CA TYR A 115 -3.69 -12.51 1.83
C TYR A 115 -4.07 -13.30 3.07
N GLY A 116 -4.27 -14.61 2.92
CA GLY A 116 -4.52 -15.55 3.98
C GLY A 116 -4.11 -16.95 3.54
N GLU A 117 -3.78 -17.81 4.49
CA GLU A 117 -3.38 -19.19 4.17
C GLU A 117 -4.54 -19.91 3.48
N GLY A 118 -4.27 -20.62 2.39
CA GLY A 118 -5.30 -21.31 1.60
C GLY A 118 -5.91 -20.50 0.46
N MET A 119 -5.70 -19.18 0.41
CA MET A 119 -6.10 -18.38 -0.76
C MET A 119 -5.33 -18.82 -2.01
N VAL A 120 -6.03 -18.93 -3.15
CA VAL A 120 -5.41 -19.32 -4.44
C VAL A 120 -4.37 -18.29 -4.90
N ALA A 121 -4.66 -17.01 -4.65
CA ALA A 121 -3.80 -15.86 -4.90
C ALA A 121 -4.30 -14.68 -4.07
N PRO A 122 -3.41 -13.77 -3.64
CA PRO A 122 -3.78 -12.57 -2.90
C PRO A 122 -4.56 -11.59 -3.79
N TYR A 123 -5.33 -10.70 -3.14
CA TYR A 123 -5.87 -9.50 -3.79
C TYR A 123 -4.94 -8.33 -3.57
N GLU A 124 -4.93 -7.39 -4.51
CA GLU A 124 -4.09 -6.20 -4.45
C GLU A 124 -4.94 -4.95 -4.62
N ILE A 125 -5.01 -4.14 -3.57
CA ILE A 125 -5.65 -2.82 -3.57
C ILE A 125 -4.62 -1.83 -4.09
N THR A 126 -4.95 -1.12 -5.16
CA THR A 126 -4.06 -0.23 -5.88
C THR A 126 -4.29 1.21 -5.47
N TYR A 127 -3.21 1.91 -5.17
CA TYR A 127 -3.17 3.34 -4.92
C TYR A 127 -2.56 4.05 -6.12
N ILE A 128 -3.19 5.14 -6.55
CA ILE A 128 -2.67 6.02 -7.59
C ILE A 128 -2.93 7.46 -7.14
N ASN A 129 -1.88 8.27 -7.01
CA ASN A 129 -1.97 9.72 -6.83
C ASN A 129 -2.96 10.18 -5.74
N GLY A 130 -2.79 9.67 -4.52
CA GLY A 130 -3.49 10.18 -3.34
C GLY A 130 -4.75 9.42 -2.94
N HIS A 131 -5.13 8.36 -3.67
CA HIS A 131 -6.33 7.58 -3.35
C HIS A 131 -6.17 6.09 -3.71
N PHE A 132 -6.88 5.24 -2.99
CA PHE A 132 -7.11 3.84 -3.35
C PHE A 132 -8.34 3.75 -4.25
N ASP A 133 -8.17 3.21 -5.45
CA ASP A 133 -9.23 3.24 -6.48
C ASP A 133 -9.73 1.84 -6.85
N SER A 134 -8.83 0.88 -6.89
CA SER A 134 -9.13 -0.42 -7.47
C SER A 134 -8.56 -1.57 -6.66
N ILE A 135 -9.20 -2.73 -6.79
CA ILE A 135 -8.75 -4.00 -6.22
C ILE A 135 -8.68 -5.03 -7.34
N ARG A 136 -7.60 -5.79 -7.39
CA ARG A 136 -7.37 -6.77 -8.44
C ARG A 136 -6.99 -8.14 -7.93
N ARG A 137 -7.34 -9.15 -8.72
CA ARG A 137 -6.85 -10.53 -8.59
C ARG A 137 -6.71 -11.13 -9.98
N GLN A 138 -5.54 -11.70 -10.28
CA GLN A 138 -5.27 -12.43 -11.53
C GLN A 138 -5.67 -11.66 -12.82
N GLY A 139 -5.52 -10.33 -12.84
CA GLY A 139 -5.78 -9.49 -14.01
C GLY A 139 -7.17 -8.87 -14.11
N ASN A 140 -8.12 -9.23 -13.22
CA ASN A 140 -9.41 -8.56 -13.14
C ASN A 140 -9.30 -7.34 -12.23
N ASN A 141 -9.59 -6.14 -12.75
CA ASN A 141 -9.58 -4.89 -11.98
C ASN A 141 -11.02 -4.49 -11.63
N LEU A 142 -11.30 -4.31 -10.35
CA LEU A 142 -12.62 -3.91 -9.83
C LEU A 142 -12.48 -2.60 -9.07
N SER A 143 -13.52 -1.78 -9.04
CA SER A 143 -13.56 -0.60 -8.18
C SER A 143 -13.49 -1.03 -6.71
N PHE A 144 -12.62 -0.38 -5.95
CA PHE A 144 -12.43 -0.65 -4.54
C PHE A 144 -13.37 0.20 -3.68
N GLY A 145 -13.89 -0.41 -2.61
CA GLY A 145 -14.81 0.21 -1.66
C GLY A 145 -15.45 -0.84 -0.75
N GLU A 146 -16.23 -0.39 0.24
CA GLU A 146 -16.83 -1.23 1.29
C GLU A 146 -17.56 -2.47 0.74
N LEU A 147 -18.49 -2.28 -0.21
CA LEU A 147 -19.28 -3.38 -0.76
C LEU A 147 -18.40 -4.43 -1.46
N MET A 148 -17.39 -3.99 -2.20
CA MET A 148 -16.47 -4.89 -2.89
C MET A 148 -15.58 -5.63 -1.89
N PHE A 149 -15.07 -4.92 -0.87
CA PHE A 149 -14.21 -5.50 0.14
C PHE A 149 -14.94 -6.55 0.98
N THR A 150 -16.15 -6.25 1.44
CA THR A 150 -16.98 -7.17 2.23
C THR A 150 -17.39 -8.40 1.41
N GLN A 151 -17.69 -8.26 0.12
CA GLN A 151 -17.92 -9.40 -0.77
C GLN A 151 -16.68 -10.29 -0.90
N ILE A 152 -15.49 -9.69 -1.08
CA ILE A 152 -14.23 -10.45 -1.13
C ILE A 152 -13.99 -11.22 0.17
N LEU A 153 -14.22 -10.61 1.33
CA LEU A 153 -14.11 -11.31 2.61
C LEU A 153 -15.10 -12.47 2.70
N ALA A 154 -16.36 -12.28 2.31
CA ALA A 154 -17.37 -13.33 2.32
C ALA A 154 -17.00 -14.52 1.42
N ASP A 155 -16.33 -14.26 0.29
CA ASP A 155 -15.91 -15.30 -0.65
C ASP A 155 -14.63 -16.04 -0.22
N GLU A 156 -13.69 -15.33 0.42
CA GLU A 156 -12.37 -15.89 0.75
C GLU A 156 -12.29 -16.50 2.15
N VAL A 157 -12.99 -15.95 3.16
CA VAL A 157 -12.95 -16.48 4.54
C VAL A 157 -13.30 -17.97 4.60
N PRO A 158 -14.35 -18.48 3.93
CA PRO A 158 -14.67 -19.91 3.93
C PRO A 158 -13.62 -20.81 3.24
N ARG A 159 -12.67 -20.23 2.52
CA ARG A 159 -11.61 -20.93 1.76
C ARG A 159 -10.26 -20.90 2.46
N LEU A 160 -10.16 -20.14 3.55
CA LEU A 160 -8.95 -20.08 4.34
C LEU A 160 -8.66 -21.45 4.96
N LYS A 161 -7.37 -21.75 5.13
CA LYS A 161 -6.91 -22.94 5.81
C LYS A 161 -6.57 -22.62 7.26
N PRO A 162 -6.75 -23.59 8.17
CA PRO A 162 -6.31 -23.44 9.54
C PRO A 162 -4.81 -23.12 9.57
N THR A 163 -4.43 -22.16 10.40
CA THR A 163 -3.05 -21.78 10.63
C THR A 163 -2.35 -22.97 11.30
N ILE A 164 -1.38 -23.57 10.63
CA ILE A 164 -0.60 -24.66 11.24
C ILE A 164 0.33 -24.03 12.28
N LEU A 165 -0.05 -24.09 13.55
CA LEU A 165 0.86 -23.80 14.65
C LEU A 165 1.90 -24.93 14.69
N GLU A 166 3.13 -24.63 14.29
CA GLU A 166 4.27 -25.51 14.58
C GLU A 166 4.39 -25.65 16.10
N ALA A 167 4.30 -26.88 16.59
CA ALA A 167 4.30 -27.25 18.01
C ALA A 167 5.70 -27.16 18.63
#